data_AF-A0A949FLX7-F1
#
_entry.id   AF-A0A949FLX7-F1
#
_cell.length_a   1.000
_cell.length_b   1.000
_cell.length_c   1.000
_cell.angle_alpha   90.00
_cell.angle_beta   90.00
_cell.angle_gamma   90.00
#
_symmetry.space_group_name_H-M   'P 1'
#
loop_
_entity.id
_entity.type
_entity.pdbx_description
1 polymer ?
#
loop_
_entity_poly.entity_id
_entity_poly.type
_entity_poly.pdbx_seq_one_letter_code
_entity_poly.pdbx_strand_id
1 'polypeptide(L)'
;MSHSNTRSAERILSEEYLVTRARILELAAILDRLERGQGSVEKDPHFAWIRQGLELLTDDSGKKAERIQLLFSRKYDPDWRSNLSVDSGLNTGRVTSQA
;
A
#
# COMPACT_ATOMS: atom_id res chain seq x y z
N MET A 1 -3.33 -33.12 13.76
CA MET A 1 -2.62 -32.23 14.71
C MET A 1 -2.31 -30.93 13.98
N SER A 2 -3.18 -29.94 14.12
CA SER A 2 -2.99 -28.62 13.47
C SER A 2 -1.93 -27.86 14.27
N HIS A 3 -0.71 -27.80 13.75
CA HIS A 3 0.35 -27.01 14.38
C HIS A 3 0.08 -25.54 14.05
N SER A 4 -0.51 -24.81 15.00
CA SER A 4 -0.52 -23.35 15.00
C SER A 4 0.94 -22.89 15.04
N ASN A 5 1.48 -22.48 13.89
CA ASN A 5 2.87 -22.05 13.75
C ASN A 5 3.02 -20.60 14.23
N THR A 6 2.63 -20.35 15.47
CA THR A 6 2.64 -19.02 16.08
C THR A 6 4.04 -18.74 16.62
N ARG A 7 4.75 -17.81 15.98
CA ARG A 7 6.03 -17.28 16.50
C ARG A 7 5.77 -16.37 17.70
N SER A 8 6.67 -16.39 18.70
CA SER A 8 6.61 -15.44 19.81
C SER A 8 6.95 -14.02 19.35
N ALA A 9 6.49 -13.01 20.10
CA ALA A 9 6.76 -11.62 19.79
C ALA A 9 8.27 -11.30 19.83
N GLU A 10 9.00 -11.87 20.79
CA GLU A 10 10.45 -11.70 20.95
C GLU A 10 11.20 -12.25 19.75
N ARG A 11 10.76 -13.42 19.23
CA ARG A 11 11.36 -14.00 18.03
C ARG A 11 11.12 -13.14 16.81
N ILE A 12 9.89 -12.67 16.61
CA ILE A 12 9.56 -11.77 15.48
C ILE A 12 10.39 -10.49 15.57
N LEU A 13 10.46 -9.87 16.75
CA LEU A 13 11.26 -8.66 16.95
C LEU A 13 12.74 -8.90 16.62
N SER A 14 13.33 -9.98 17.13
CA SER A 14 14.70 -10.38 16.84
C SER A 14 14.97 -10.51 15.33
N GLU A 15 14.07 -11.21 14.62
CA GLU A 15 14.20 -11.45 13.17
C GLU A 15 14.01 -10.16 12.35
N GLU A 16 13.09 -9.28 12.75
CA GLU A 16 12.67 -8.13 11.94
C GLU A 16 13.31 -6.80 12.35
N TYR A 17 14.06 -6.75 13.47
CA TYR A 17 14.54 -5.49 14.05
C TYR A 17 15.37 -4.66 13.07
N LEU A 18 16.40 -5.27 12.45
CA LEU A 18 17.31 -4.53 11.56
C LEU A 18 16.60 -4.03 10.30
N VAL A 19 15.70 -4.84 9.74
CA VAL A 19 14.95 -4.46 8.53
C VAL A 19 13.90 -3.39 8.85
N THR A 20 13.23 -3.49 10.00
CA THR A 20 12.30 -2.47 10.49
C THR A 20 13.01 -1.15 10.72
N ARG A 21 14.19 -1.17 11.37
CA ARG A 21 15.03 0.02 11.56
C ARG A 21 15.42 0.66 10.22
N ALA A 22 15.82 -0.14 9.23
CA ALA A 22 16.16 0.38 7.90
C ALA A 22 14.96 1.08 7.25
N ARG A 23 13.77 0.47 7.29
CA ARG A 23 12.53 1.06 6.76
C ARG A 23 12.16 2.38 7.43
N ILE A 24 12.36 2.49 8.75
CA ILE A 24 12.15 3.75 9.49
C ILE A 24 13.10 4.84 8.98
N LEU A 25 14.39 4.51 8.79
CA LEU A 25 15.38 5.46 8.27
C LEU A 25 15.08 5.88 6.83
N GLU A 26 14.63 4.96 5.99
CA GLU A 26 14.21 5.26 4.61
C GLU A 26 13.04 6.25 4.57
N LEU A 27 12.01 6.01 5.39
CA LEU A 27 10.86 6.92 5.52
C LEU A 27 11.29 8.30 6.02
N ALA A 28 12.11 8.35 7.07
CA ALA A 28 12.64 9.62 7.60
C ALA A 28 13.41 10.38 6.52
N ALA A 29 14.30 9.71 5.79
CA ALA A 29 15.08 10.33 4.72
C ALA A 29 14.22 10.85 3.56
N ILE A 30 13.07 10.22 3.27
CA ILE A 30 12.10 10.73 2.28
C ILE A 30 11.44 12.02 2.80
N LEU A 31 10.97 12.02 4.05
CA LEU A 31 10.33 13.20 4.65
C LEU A 31 11.29 14.39 4.72
N ASP A 32 12.53 14.15 5.12
CA ASP A 32 13.63 15.12 5.09
C ASP A 32 13.87 15.73 3.70
N ARG A 33 13.80 14.90 2.65
CA ARG A 33 13.96 15.38 1.27
C ARG A 33 12.76 16.21 0.81
N LEU A 34 11.55 15.87 1.25
CA LEU A 34 10.34 16.67 0.98
C LEU A 34 10.43 18.04 1.67
N GLU A 35 10.89 18.09 2.92
CA GLU A 35 11.08 19.34 3.68
C GLU A 35 12.11 20.26 3.02
N ARG A 36 13.22 19.71 2.52
CA ARG A 36 14.26 20.47 1.80
C ARG A 36 13.93 20.78 0.34
N GLY A 37 12.86 20.21 -0.20
CA GLY A 37 12.43 20.41 -1.58
C GLY A 37 11.91 21.83 -1.83
N GLN A 38 11.95 22.27 -3.09
CA GLN A 38 11.29 23.53 -3.49
C GLN A 38 9.79 23.27 -3.73
N GLY A 39 8.95 24.25 -3.39
CA GLY A 39 7.49 24.17 -3.54
C GLY A 39 6.78 23.70 -2.28
N SER A 40 5.52 23.28 -2.42
CA SER A 40 4.70 22.80 -1.29
C SER A 40 3.83 21.62 -1.72
N VAL A 41 3.83 20.57 -0.90
CA VAL A 41 2.98 19.37 -1.04
C VAL A 41 1.80 19.38 -0.07
N GLU A 42 1.58 20.47 0.67
CA GLU A 42 0.55 20.55 1.72
C GLU A 42 -0.89 20.36 1.21
N LYS A 43 -1.13 20.68 -0.07
CA LYS A 43 -2.42 20.50 -0.73
C LYS A 43 -2.52 19.18 -1.50
N ASP A 44 -1.45 18.39 -1.55
CA ASP A 44 -1.44 17.10 -2.24
C ASP A 44 -2.11 16.03 -1.35
N PRO A 45 -3.18 15.38 -1.82
CA PRO A 45 -3.88 14.36 -1.04
C PRO A 45 -2.99 13.15 -0.71
N HIS A 46 -1.98 12.84 -1.54
CA HIS A 46 -1.06 11.76 -1.25
C HIS A 46 -0.20 12.05 -0.02
N PHE A 47 0.18 13.32 0.19
CA PHE A 47 0.96 13.69 1.37
C PHE A 47 0.11 13.62 2.65
N ALA A 48 -1.18 13.99 2.56
CA ALA A 48 -2.13 13.77 3.63
C ALA A 48 -2.28 12.27 3.97
N TRP A 49 -2.37 11.39 2.98
CA TRP A 49 -2.43 9.94 3.21
C TRP A 49 -1.15 9.38 3.80
N ILE A 50 0.04 9.88 3.42
CA ILE A 50 1.30 9.49 4.04
C ILE A 50 1.28 9.82 5.54
N ARG A 51 0.88 11.05 5.91
CA ARG A 51 0.77 11.45 7.33
C ARG A 51 -0.21 10.56 8.09
N GLN A 52 -1.39 10.31 7.54
CA GLN A 52 -2.38 9.42 8.15
C GLN A 52 -1.85 7.98 8.28
N GLY A 53 -1.09 7.49 7.29
CA GLY A 53 -0.45 6.17 7.35
C GLY A 53 0.55 6.05 8.50
N LEU A 54 1.32 7.11 8.78
CA LEU A 54 2.24 7.16 9.91
C LEU A 54 1.49 7.13 11.25
N GLU A 55 0.36 7.84 11.37
CA GLU A 55 -0.50 7.80 12.56
C GLU A 55 -1.06 6.40 12.83
N LEU A 56 -1.53 5.71 11.78
CA LEU A 56 -2.04 4.33 11.87
C LEU A 56 -0.96 3.32 12.30
N LEU A 57 0.30 3.55 11.92
CA LEU A 57 1.42 2.69 12.33
C LEU A 57 1.66 2.75 13.84
N THR A 58 1.46 3.91 14.46
CA THR A 58 1.84 4.17 15.86
C THR A 58 0.68 4.15 16.86
N ASP A 59 -0.57 4.03 16.41
CA ASP A 59 -1.71 3.97 17.32
C ASP A 59 -1.80 2.67 18.14
N ASP A 60 -2.71 2.58 19.11
CA ASP A 60 -2.90 1.38 19.93
C ASP A 60 -3.83 0.33 19.28
N SER A 61 -4.27 0.58 18.04
CA SER A 61 -5.22 -0.30 17.34
C SER A 61 -4.52 -1.42 16.59
N GLY A 62 -5.15 -2.60 16.58
CA GLY A 62 -4.71 -3.75 15.81
C GLY A 62 -4.90 -3.60 14.30
N LYS A 63 -4.55 -4.66 13.55
CA LYS A 63 -4.77 -4.76 12.09
C LYS A 63 -4.14 -3.62 11.26
N LYS A 64 -2.96 -3.14 11.69
CA LYS A 64 -2.28 -1.99 11.06
C LYS A 64 -2.09 -2.15 9.56
N ALA A 65 -1.64 -3.32 9.11
CA ALA A 65 -1.45 -3.62 7.69
C ALA A 65 -2.76 -3.52 6.88
N GLU A 66 -3.86 -4.08 7.38
CA GLU A 66 -5.19 -4.00 6.74
C GLU A 66 -5.66 -2.55 6.64
N ARG A 67 -5.50 -1.79 7.72
CA ARG A 67 -5.93 -0.38 7.79
C ARG A 67 -5.11 0.50 6.85
N ILE A 68 -3.80 0.30 6.78
CA ILE A 68 -2.91 1.00 5.84
C ILE A 68 -3.25 0.62 4.40
N GLN A 69 -3.49 -0.67 4.12
CA GLN A 69 -3.92 -1.12 2.80
C GLN A 69 -5.22 -0.43 2.37
N LEU A 70 -6.21 -0.34 3.26
CA LEU A 70 -7.47 0.35 2.98
C LEU A 70 -7.30 1.86 2.78
N LEU A 71 -6.40 2.50 3.54
CA LEU A 71 -6.08 3.92 3.38
C LEU A 71 -5.58 4.23 1.96
N PHE A 72 -4.74 3.37 1.39
CA PHE A 72 -4.20 3.56 0.04
C PHE A 72 -5.05 2.92 -1.07
N SER A 73 -6.17 2.28 -0.72
CA SER A 73 -7.06 1.63 -1.70
C SER A 73 -8.04 2.62 -2.31
N ARG A 74 -8.31 2.48 -3.61
CA ARG A 74 -9.47 3.12 -4.22
C ARG A 74 -10.74 2.51 -3.64
N LYS A 75 -11.80 3.30 -3.51
CA LYS A 75 -13.13 2.77 -3.22
C LYS A 75 -13.50 1.77 -4.32
N TYR A 76 -14.15 0.69 -3.93
CA TYR A 76 -14.73 -0.24 -4.90
C TYR A 76 -15.68 0.53 -5.82
N ASP A 77 -15.50 0.32 -7.11
CA ASP A 77 -16.30 0.91 -8.17
C ASP A 77 -16.94 -0.24 -8.95
N PRO A 78 -18.28 -0.40 -8.95
CA PRO A 78 -18.92 -1.49 -9.68
C PRO A 78 -18.64 -1.43 -11.20
N ASP A 79 -18.35 -0.24 -11.72
CA ASP A 79 -18.08 0.02 -13.14
C ASP A 79 -16.57 0.06 -13.45
N TRP A 80 -15.72 -0.44 -12.54
CA TRP A 80 -14.27 -0.34 -12.65
C TRP A 80 -13.70 -0.86 -13.98
N ARG A 81 -14.31 -1.89 -14.60
CA ARG A 81 -13.83 -2.44 -15.88
C ARG A 81 -13.96 -1.44 -17.02
N SER A 82 -15.07 -0.71 -17.04
CA SER A 82 -15.33 0.38 -17.98
C SER A 82 -14.44 1.58 -17.64
N ASN A 83 -14.42 2.00 -16.37
CA ASN A 83 -13.67 3.18 -15.92
C ASN A 83 -12.15 3.02 -16.04
N LEU A 84 -11.64 1.78 -16.01
CA LEU A 84 -10.23 1.46 -16.25
C LEU A 84 -9.95 0.99 -17.69
N SER A 85 -10.94 1.04 -18.60
CA SER A 85 -10.80 0.67 -20.01
C SER A 85 -10.24 -0.75 -20.22
N VAL A 86 -10.58 -1.69 -19.33
CA VAL A 86 -10.10 -3.07 -19.37
C VAL A 86 -10.78 -3.87 -20.48
N ASP A 87 -12.03 -3.56 -20.80
CA ASP A 87 -12.81 -4.26 -21.82
C ASP A 87 -12.44 -3.86 -23.26
N SER A 88 -11.69 -2.77 -23.44
CA SER A 88 -11.29 -2.23 -24.74
C SER A 88 -10.29 -3.11 -25.51
N GLY A 89 -9.67 -4.09 -24.84
CA GLY A 89 -8.62 -4.96 -25.39
C GLY A 89 -9.06 -6.37 -25.81
N LEU A 90 -10.31 -6.77 -25.53
CA LEU A 90 -10.81 -8.10 -25.88
C LEU A 90 -11.46 -8.14 -27.28
N ASN A 91 -10.75 -7.65 -28.30
CA ASN A 91 -11.11 -7.98 -29.68
C ASN A 91 -10.53 -9.36 -30.01
N THR A 92 -11.19 -10.41 -29.54
CA THR A 92 -10.95 -11.78 -30.00
C THR A 92 -11.37 -11.87 -31.46
N GLY A 93 -10.41 -11.62 -32.35
CA GLY A 93 -10.50 -11.89 -33.78
C GLY A 93 -10.88 -13.34 -33.99
N ARG A 94 -12.19 -13.62 -34.10
CA ARG A 94 -12.69 -14.80 -34.77
C ARG A 94 -12.28 -14.67 -36.22
N VAL A 95 -11.19 -15.35 -36.57
CA VAL A 95 -10.90 -15.75 -37.93
C VAL A 95 -12.07 -16.63 -38.38
N THR A 96 -13.06 -16.04 -39.04
CA THR A 96 -14.00 -16.79 -39.86
C THR A 96 -13.22 -17.29 -41.08
N SER A 97 -12.70 -18.50 -40.95
CA SER A 97 -12.39 -19.38 -42.08
C SER A 97 -13.71 -19.92 -42.67
N GLN A 98 -13.69 -20.15 -43.98
CA GLN A 98 -14.72 -20.80 -44.83
C GLN A 98 -15.84 -19.85 -45.34
N ALA A 99 -16.20 -19.83 -46.62
CA ALA A 99 -15.94 -20.75 -47.74
C ALA A 99 -15.86 -19.98 -49.08
#